data_AF-A0A085F288-F1
#
_entry.id   AF-A0A085F288-F1
#
_cell.length_a   1.000
_cell.length_b   1.000
_cell.length_c   1.000
_cell.angle_alpha   90.00
_cell.angle_beta   90.00
_cell.angle_gamma   90.00
#
_symmetry.space_group_name_H-M   'P 1'
#
loop_
_entity.id
_entity.type
_entity.pdbx_description
1 polymer ?
#
loop_
_entity_poly.entity_id
_entity_poly.type
_entity_poly.pdbx_seq_one_letter_code
_entity_poly.pdbx_strand_id
1 'polypeptide(L)'
;MRHPVCAMPARAGARLCAALLALMCTLSCAQAAPLSSELARNAALPRAPLLDPGLFDRPERLREVRLAPDGAHLAWVEDSDGKPVLYVKPLAGGAARSLVALESNDRGAPARVHWSRDGTVLFLAQEGGVAAIGVRDGAGGLIASFGKDGKDGNARFAGVDRAMP
;
A
#
# COMPACT_ATOMS: atom_id res chain seq x y z
N MET A 1 36.11 -57.54 -5.51
CA MET A 1 35.07 -57.48 -6.58
C MET A 1 34.26 -56.22 -6.38
N ARG A 2 34.05 -55.44 -7.45
CA ARG A 2 33.52 -54.06 -7.44
C ARG A 2 31.98 -54.05 -7.32
N HIS A 3 31.43 -53.15 -6.50
CA HIS A 3 30.00 -52.81 -6.53
C HIS A 3 29.69 -51.87 -7.72
N PRO A 4 28.55 -52.03 -8.42
CA PRO A 4 28.13 -51.09 -9.45
C PRO A 4 27.44 -49.87 -8.82
N VAL A 5 27.94 -48.67 -9.15
CA VAL A 5 27.26 -47.40 -8.84
C VAL A 5 26.11 -47.22 -9.82
N CYS A 6 24.90 -47.01 -9.27
CA CYS A 6 23.70 -46.67 -10.03
C CYS A 6 23.81 -45.21 -10.51
N ALA A 7 23.85 -45.00 -11.83
CA ALA A 7 23.81 -43.67 -12.44
C ALA A 7 22.35 -43.33 -12.81
N MET A 8 21.71 -42.45 -12.03
CA MET A 8 20.41 -41.86 -12.39
C MET A 8 20.56 -40.79 -13.49
N PRO A 9 19.58 -40.65 -14.41
CA PRO A 9 19.68 -39.73 -15.54
C PRO A 9 19.20 -38.33 -15.15
N ALA A 10 20.08 -37.52 -14.57
CA ALA A 10 19.80 -36.12 -14.20
C ALA A 10 19.47 -35.18 -15.40
N ARG A 11 19.72 -35.63 -16.64
CA ARG A 11 19.63 -34.79 -17.85
C ARG A 11 18.22 -34.60 -18.40
N ALA A 12 17.27 -35.48 -18.07
CA ALA A 12 15.90 -35.40 -18.58
C ALA A 12 15.05 -34.36 -17.84
N GLY A 13 15.18 -34.25 -16.52
CA GLY A 13 14.44 -33.28 -15.70
C GLY A 13 14.81 -31.83 -15.98
N ALA A 14 16.09 -31.56 -16.26
CA ALA A 14 16.56 -30.22 -16.59
C ALA A 14 15.98 -29.67 -17.92
N ARG A 15 15.77 -30.55 -18.92
CA ARG A 15 15.20 -30.16 -20.22
C ARG A 15 13.71 -29.84 -20.13
N LEU A 16 12.96 -30.58 -19.31
CA LEU A 16 11.54 -30.30 -19.06
C LEU A 16 11.36 -29.00 -18.27
N CYS A 17 12.18 -28.74 -17.24
CA CYS A 17 12.15 -27.47 -16.50
C CYS A 17 12.45 -26.27 -17.40
N ALA A 18 13.46 -26.38 -18.28
CA ALA A 18 13.80 -25.30 -19.21
C ALA A 18 12.67 -25.02 -20.22
N ALA A 19 12.00 -26.07 -20.73
CA ALA A 19 10.87 -25.92 -21.64
C ALA A 19 9.64 -25.31 -20.94
N LEU A 20 9.34 -25.70 -19.70
CA LEU A 20 8.25 -25.14 -18.90
C LEU A 20 8.50 -23.68 -18.52
N LEU A 21 9.74 -23.32 -18.14
CA LEU A 21 10.13 -21.94 -17.87
C LEU A 21 10.06 -21.06 -19.12
N ALA A 22 10.49 -21.57 -20.27
CA ALA A 22 10.38 -20.86 -21.55
C ALA A 22 8.92 -20.64 -21.95
N LEU A 23 8.06 -21.65 -21.77
CA LEU A 23 6.62 -21.55 -22.03
C LEU A 23 5.94 -20.55 -21.08
N MET A 24 6.27 -20.56 -19.79
CA MET A 24 5.75 -19.57 -18.85
C MET A 24 6.21 -18.15 -19.16
N CYS A 25 7.46 -17.98 -19.65
CA CYS A 25 8.00 -16.69 -20.03
C CYS A 25 7.32 -16.12 -21.29
N THR A 26 7.02 -16.96 -22.29
CA THR A 26 6.32 -16.53 -23.51
C THR A 26 4.85 -16.20 -23.26
N LEU A 27 4.17 -16.93 -22.38
CA LEU A 27 2.80 -16.58 -21.97
C LEU A 27 2.74 -15.26 -21.17
N SER A 28 3.74 -14.96 -20.34
CA SER A 28 3.76 -13.72 -19.56
C SER A 28 4.03 -12.47 -20.41
N CYS A 29 4.88 -12.55 -21.44
CA CYS A 29 5.15 -11.42 -22.33
C CYS A 29 4.00 -11.12 -23.31
N ALA A 30 3.13 -12.10 -23.59
CA ALA A 30 1.98 -11.92 -24.47
C ALA A 30 0.80 -11.16 -23.81
N GLN A 31 0.83 -10.96 -22.49
CA GLN A 31 -0.31 -10.43 -21.74
C GLN A 31 -0.22 -8.93 -21.41
N ALA A 32 0.94 -8.30 -21.62
CA ALA A 32 1.09 -6.86 -21.39
C ALA A 32 0.43 -6.07 -22.53
N ALA A 33 -0.59 -5.28 -22.20
CA ALA A 33 -1.25 -4.42 -23.17
C ALA A 33 -0.23 -3.43 -23.76
N PRO A 34 -0.30 -3.12 -25.07
CA PRO A 34 0.62 -2.16 -25.67
C PRO A 34 0.40 -0.77 -25.06
N LEU A 35 1.48 0.00 -24.90
CA LEU A 35 1.45 1.35 -24.30
C LEU A 35 0.39 2.26 -24.94
N SER A 36 0.15 2.14 -26.25
CA SER A 36 -0.88 2.89 -26.97
C SER A 36 -2.29 2.61 -26.46
N SER A 37 -2.59 1.37 -26.08
CA SER A 37 -3.88 1.00 -25.49
C SER A 37 -4.05 1.57 -24.08
N GLU A 38 -2.97 1.64 -23.30
CA GLU A 38 -2.98 2.30 -21.98
C GLU A 38 -3.15 3.82 -22.11
N LEU A 39 -2.46 4.45 -23.07
CA LEU A 39 -2.68 5.87 -23.35
C LEU A 39 -4.12 6.14 -23.77
N ALA A 40 -4.70 5.32 -24.65
CA ALA A 40 -6.09 5.48 -25.10
C ALA A 40 -7.08 5.31 -23.93
N ARG A 41 -6.86 4.32 -23.05
CA ARG A 41 -7.64 4.17 -21.80
C ARG A 41 -7.53 5.42 -20.92
N ASN A 42 -6.31 5.89 -20.65
CA ASN A 42 -6.09 7.05 -19.80
C ASN A 42 -6.68 8.32 -20.39
N ALA A 43 -6.64 8.50 -21.71
CA ALA A 43 -7.22 9.64 -22.40
C ALA A 43 -8.76 9.65 -22.37
N ALA A 44 -9.39 8.48 -22.23
CA ALA A 44 -10.83 8.35 -22.09
C ALA A 44 -11.33 8.60 -20.65
N LEU A 45 -10.43 8.70 -19.68
CA LEU A 45 -10.80 9.04 -18.30
C LEU A 45 -11.30 10.49 -18.23
N PRO A 46 -12.28 10.79 -17.35
CA PRO A 46 -12.70 12.16 -17.10
C PRO A 46 -11.51 13.00 -16.63
N ARG A 47 -11.55 14.29 -16.95
CA ARG A 47 -10.52 15.24 -16.50
C ARG A 47 -10.45 15.18 -14.97
N ALA A 48 -9.23 15.08 -14.45
CA ALA A 48 -8.99 15.12 -13.01
C ALA A 48 -9.68 16.35 -12.39
N PRO A 49 -10.44 16.20 -11.30
CA PRO A 49 -11.04 17.32 -10.60
C PRO A 49 -9.97 18.33 -10.18
N LEU A 50 -10.28 19.62 -10.32
CA LEU A 50 -9.43 20.67 -9.77
C LEU A 50 -9.63 20.72 -8.27
N LEU A 51 -8.54 20.51 -7.53
CA LEU A 51 -8.50 20.70 -6.09
C LEU A 51 -8.42 22.19 -5.77
N ASP A 52 -9.10 22.58 -4.70
CA ASP A 52 -8.93 23.91 -4.11
C ASP A 52 -7.46 24.09 -3.70
N PRO A 53 -6.73 25.08 -4.24
CA PRO A 53 -5.36 25.37 -3.80
C PRO A 53 -5.28 25.60 -2.29
N GLY A 54 -6.34 26.13 -1.69
CA GLY A 54 -6.48 26.39 -0.26
C GLY A 54 -6.27 25.16 0.63
N LEU A 55 -6.51 23.95 0.09
CA LEU A 55 -6.32 22.69 0.80
C LEU A 55 -4.86 22.46 1.22
N PHE A 56 -3.91 23.10 0.53
CA PHE A 56 -2.48 22.91 0.72
C PHE A 56 -1.73 24.22 0.94
N ASP A 57 -2.41 25.26 1.42
CA ASP A 57 -1.83 26.58 1.69
C ASP A 57 -0.71 26.56 2.74
N ARG A 58 -0.64 25.51 3.55
CA ARG A 58 0.37 25.28 4.59
C ARG A 58 1.18 24.01 4.33
N PRO A 59 2.01 23.98 3.27
CA PRO A 59 2.73 22.78 2.88
C PRO A 59 3.71 22.29 3.96
N GLU A 60 4.15 23.16 4.87
CA GLU A 60 5.00 22.80 6.01
C GLU A 60 4.33 21.89 7.04
N ARG A 61 2.99 21.86 7.07
CA ARG A 61 2.20 20.98 7.94
C ARG A 61 1.88 19.65 7.27
N LEU A 62 2.08 19.56 5.95
CA LEU A 62 1.72 18.40 5.15
C LEU A 62 2.81 17.32 5.26
N ARG A 63 2.42 16.14 5.75
CA ARG A 63 3.35 15.01 5.91
C ARG A 63 3.28 14.02 4.77
N GLU A 64 2.07 13.79 4.26
CA GLU A 64 1.84 12.83 3.19
C GLU A 64 0.52 13.07 2.47
N VAL A 65 0.47 12.73 1.18
CA VAL A 65 -0.73 12.79 0.34
C VAL A 65 -0.87 11.51 -0.48
N ARG A 66 -2.08 11.00 -0.60
CA ARG A 66 -2.43 9.82 -1.39
C ARG A 66 -3.80 9.93 -2.04
N LEU A 67 -3.84 9.75 -3.35
CA LEU A 67 -5.06 9.57 -4.11
C LEU A 67 -5.53 8.12 -3.99
N ALA A 68 -6.84 7.91 -3.82
CA ALA A 68 -7.44 6.58 -3.87
C ALA A 68 -7.24 5.94 -5.26
N PRO A 69 -7.16 4.60 -5.38
CA PRO A 69 -6.89 3.93 -6.66
C PRO A 69 -7.91 4.25 -7.76
N ASP A 70 -9.15 4.52 -7.37
CA ASP A 70 -10.26 4.91 -8.25
C ASP A 70 -10.31 6.41 -8.55
N GLY A 71 -9.48 7.22 -7.88
CA GLY A 71 -9.50 8.68 -7.99
C GLY A 71 -10.72 9.35 -7.35
N ALA A 72 -11.52 8.64 -6.54
CA ALA A 72 -12.72 9.20 -5.94
C ALA A 72 -12.43 10.00 -4.66
N HIS A 73 -11.33 9.68 -3.97
CA HIS A 73 -10.97 10.29 -2.69
C HIS A 73 -9.50 10.69 -2.63
N LEU A 74 -9.22 11.75 -1.89
CA LEU A 74 -7.88 12.18 -1.52
C LEU A 74 -7.71 12.05 -0.01
N ALA A 75 -6.64 11.37 0.41
CA ALA A 75 -6.24 11.30 1.81
C ALA A 75 -4.93 12.07 2.00
N TRP A 76 -4.80 12.75 3.14
CA TRP A 76 -3.55 13.37 3.53
C TRP A 76 -3.39 13.40 5.04
N VAL A 77 -2.13 13.49 5.48
CA VAL A 77 -1.78 13.71 6.87
C VAL A 77 -1.26 15.13 6.99
N GLU A 78 -1.88 15.91 7.86
CA GLU A 78 -1.46 17.28 8.19
C GLU A 78 -1.30 17.40 9.70
N ASP A 79 -0.28 18.14 10.15
CA ASP A 79 -0.16 18.52 11.55
C ASP A 79 -1.26 19.52 11.91
N SER A 80 -2.14 19.17 12.85
CA SER A 80 -3.14 20.05 13.46
C SER A 80 -2.96 20.10 14.97
N ASP A 81 -2.82 21.30 15.51
CA ASP A 81 -2.64 21.54 16.95
C ASP A 81 -1.52 20.70 17.57
N GLY A 82 -0.41 20.56 16.84
CA GLY A 82 0.78 19.83 17.28
C GLY A 82 0.68 18.31 17.15
N LYS A 83 -0.39 17.78 16.55
CA LYS A 83 -0.56 16.34 16.28
C LYS A 83 -0.81 16.06 14.80
N PRO A 84 -0.26 14.98 14.25
CA PRO A 84 -0.63 14.54 12.90
C PRO A 84 -2.09 14.07 12.87
N VAL A 85 -2.85 14.53 11.89
CA VAL A 85 -4.26 14.18 11.69
C VAL A 85 -4.46 13.69 10.27
N LEU A 86 -5.14 12.55 10.11
CA LEU A 86 -5.52 12.00 8.82
C LEU A 86 -6.84 12.64 8.37
N TYR A 87 -6.84 13.22 7.19
CA TYR A 87 -8.02 13.77 6.53
C TYR A 87 -8.36 12.99 5.27
N VAL A 88 -9.64 13.03 4.90
CA VAL A 88 -10.15 12.56 3.60
C VAL A 88 -11.07 13.61 2.97
N LYS A 89 -10.98 13.74 1.65
CA LYS A 89 -11.86 14.57 0.84
C LYS A 89 -12.37 13.80 -0.39
N PRO A 90 -13.70 13.74 -0.63
CA PRO A 90 -14.23 13.27 -1.90
C PRO A 90 -13.92 14.25 -3.03
N LEU A 91 -13.52 13.72 -4.18
CA LEU A 91 -13.12 14.51 -5.35
C LEU A 91 -14.27 14.86 -6.29
N ALA A 92 -15.39 14.13 -6.20
CA ALA A 92 -16.64 14.50 -6.88
C ALA A 92 -17.31 15.76 -6.29
N GLY A 93 -16.85 16.23 -5.11
CA GLY A 93 -17.41 17.36 -4.39
C GLY A 93 -17.65 17.05 -2.90
N GLY A 94 -17.77 18.09 -2.09
CA GLY A 94 -17.96 17.98 -0.64
C GLY A 94 -16.76 18.43 0.18
N ALA A 95 -16.96 18.58 1.48
CA ALA A 95 -15.94 19.08 2.40
C ALA A 95 -14.89 18.02 2.74
N ALA A 96 -13.68 18.49 3.01
CA ALA A 96 -12.68 17.72 3.74
C ALA A 96 -13.20 17.36 5.13
N ARG A 97 -12.85 16.17 5.65
CA ARG A 97 -13.12 15.80 7.03
C ARG A 97 -11.93 15.08 7.65
N SER A 98 -11.75 15.28 8.95
CA SER A 98 -10.81 14.49 9.75
C SER A 98 -11.37 13.07 9.95
N LEU A 99 -10.51 12.07 9.83
CA LEU A 99 -10.80 10.67 10.12
C LEU A 99 -10.32 10.28 11.50
N VAL A 100 -9.03 10.50 11.77
CA VAL A 100 -8.39 10.04 13.01
C VAL A 100 -7.18 10.93 13.33
N ALA A 101 -7.00 11.24 14.61
CA ALA A 101 -5.77 11.83 15.11
C ALA A 101 -4.75 10.71 15.33
N LEU A 102 -3.54 10.88 14.79
CA LEU A 102 -2.48 9.89 14.89
C LEU A 102 -1.63 10.14 16.13
N GLU A 103 -1.02 9.08 16.64
CA GLU A 103 -0.09 9.21 17.76
C GLU A 103 1.12 10.06 17.36
N SER A 104 1.48 11.02 18.20
CA SER A 104 2.58 11.97 17.96
C SER A 104 3.96 11.39 18.30
N ASN A 105 4.04 10.13 18.68
CA ASN A 105 5.25 9.48 19.17
C ASN A 105 6.20 9.02 18.04
N ASP A 106 5.89 9.37 16.79
CA ASP A 106 6.74 9.22 15.61
C ASP A 106 8.04 10.05 15.78
N ARG A 107 8.98 9.58 16.62
CA ARG A 107 10.29 10.21 16.88
C ARG A 107 11.29 10.00 15.73
N GLY A 108 10.85 9.62 14.53
CA GLY A 108 11.78 9.38 13.43
C GLY A 108 11.20 9.17 12.03
N ALA A 109 9.95 8.69 11.88
CA ALA A 109 9.35 8.50 10.56
C ALA A 109 7.86 8.89 10.57
N PRO A 110 7.39 9.69 9.59
CA PRO A 110 5.97 10.02 9.49
C PRO A 110 5.16 8.75 9.17
N ALA A 111 3.92 8.70 9.68
CA ALA A 111 2.93 7.73 9.25
C ALA A 111 2.85 7.63 7.72
N ARG A 112 2.72 6.40 7.22
CA ARG A 112 2.61 6.07 5.79
C ARG A 112 1.19 5.63 5.46
N VAL A 113 0.55 6.33 4.53
CA VAL A 113 -0.83 6.12 4.10
C VAL A 113 -0.85 5.24 2.85
N HIS A 114 -1.68 4.20 2.89
CA HIS A 114 -1.91 3.29 1.78
C HIS A 114 -3.40 2.99 1.63
N TRP A 115 -3.90 3.00 0.41
CA TRP A 115 -5.30 2.66 0.14
C TRP A 115 -5.47 1.16 -0.09
N SER A 116 -6.59 0.60 0.37
CA SER A 116 -7.09 -0.66 -0.16
C SER A 116 -7.44 -0.49 -1.64
N ARG A 117 -7.39 -1.60 -2.39
CA ARG A 117 -7.63 -1.59 -3.84
C ARG A 117 -9.01 -1.09 -4.23
N ASP A 118 -10.01 -1.35 -3.37
CA ASP A 118 -11.40 -0.93 -3.53
C ASP A 118 -11.69 0.46 -2.97
N GLY A 119 -10.70 1.14 -2.37
CA GLY A 119 -10.83 2.51 -1.86
C GLY A 119 -11.64 2.64 -0.56
N THR A 120 -12.02 1.54 0.09
CA THR A 120 -12.89 1.57 1.28
C THR A 120 -12.11 1.65 2.60
N VAL A 121 -10.83 1.30 2.60
CA VAL A 121 -9.95 1.24 3.77
C VAL A 121 -8.65 2.00 3.51
N LEU A 122 -8.18 2.70 4.54
CA LEU A 122 -6.84 3.28 4.63
C LEU A 122 -5.99 2.49 5.61
N PHE A 123 -4.87 1.97 5.13
CA PHE A 123 -3.82 1.40 5.95
C PHE A 123 -2.83 2.48 6.36
N LEU A 124 -2.56 2.57 7.66
CA LEU A 124 -1.63 3.52 8.26
C LEU A 124 -0.48 2.74 8.87
N ALA A 125 0.69 2.81 8.25
CA ALA A 125 1.90 2.21 8.79
C ALA A 125 2.69 3.25 9.59
N GLN A 126 2.86 2.96 10.88
CA GLN A 126 3.67 3.74 11.82
C GLN A 126 4.73 2.83 12.46
N GLU A 127 5.63 3.39 13.26
CA GLU A 127 6.68 2.62 13.94
C GLU A 127 6.10 1.47 14.78
N GLY A 128 4.96 1.70 15.44
CA GLY A 128 4.32 0.72 16.31
C GLY A 128 3.47 -0.34 15.61
N GLY A 129 3.26 -0.25 14.29
CA GLY A 129 2.38 -1.20 13.60
C GLY A 129 1.66 -0.66 12.37
N VAL A 130 0.70 -1.43 11.90
CA VAL A 130 -0.23 -1.05 10.83
C VAL A 130 -1.65 -1.02 11.38
N ALA A 131 -2.36 0.08 11.16
CA ALA A 131 -3.78 0.20 11.44
C ALA A 131 -4.59 0.18 10.14
N ALA A 132 -5.83 -0.31 10.18
CA ALA A 132 -6.80 -0.22 9.10
C ALA A 132 -7.96 0.69 9.53
N ILE A 133 -8.27 1.71 8.73
CA ILE A 133 -9.29 2.72 9.01
C ILE A 133 -10.30 2.74 7.86
N GLY A 134 -11.58 2.56 8.18
CA GLY A 134 -12.69 2.68 7.26
C GLY A 134 -12.89 4.12 6.78
N VAL A 135 -12.95 4.32 5.47
CA VAL A 135 -13.04 5.65 4.85
C VAL A 135 -14.43 6.28 5.03
N ARG A 136 -15.46 5.49 5.36
CA ARG A 136 -16.84 5.96 5.52
C ARG A 136 -17.10 6.61 6.87
N ASP A 137 -16.61 6.00 7.95
CA ASP A 137 -16.92 6.36 9.33
C ASP A 137 -15.68 6.69 10.16
N GLY A 138 -14.47 6.42 9.64
CA GLY A 138 -13.23 6.55 10.40
C GLY A 138 -13.05 5.45 11.45
N ALA A 139 -13.91 4.42 11.45
CA ALA A 139 -13.78 3.30 12.36
C ALA A 139 -12.60 2.43 11.97
N GLY A 140 -11.85 1.94 12.94
CA GLY A 140 -10.66 1.15 12.65
C GLY A 140 -9.84 0.83 13.89
N GLY A 141 -8.71 0.18 13.67
CA GLY A 141 -7.82 -0.23 14.73
C GLY A 141 -6.52 -0.82 14.23
N LEU A 142 -5.66 -1.17 15.17
CA LEU A 142 -4.37 -1.80 14.89
C LEU A 142 -4.59 -3.22 14.37
N ILE A 143 -4.15 -3.50 13.15
CA ILE A 143 -4.25 -4.82 12.52
C ILE A 143 -2.94 -5.60 12.63
N ALA A 144 -1.82 -4.92 12.78
CA ALA A 144 -0.52 -5.52 13.02
C ALA A 144 0.27 -4.67 14.01
N SER A 145 0.85 -5.30 15.03
CA SER A 145 1.67 -4.60 16.03
C SER A 145 3.15 -4.91 15.82
N PHE A 146 4.00 -3.88 15.90
CA PHE A 146 5.45 -4.01 15.96
C PHE A 146 5.92 -3.64 17.38
N GLY A 147 6.36 -4.64 18.14
CA GLY A 147 6.84 -4.48 19.51
C GLY A 147 8.31 -4.03 19.58
N LYS A 148 8.68 -3.44 20.72
CA LYS A 148 10.09 -3.26 21.14
C LYS A 148 10.43 -4.26 22.25
N ASP A 149 10.44 -5.53 21.91
CA ASP A 149 10.69 -6.65 22.81
C ASP A 149 12.18 -7.07 22.84
N GLY A 150 13.04 -6.39 22.06
CA GLY A 150 14.48 -6.62 22.00
C GLY A 150 15.32 -5.59 22.77
N LYS A 151 16.37 -6.08 23.45
CA LYS A 151 17.45 -5.24 24.04
C LYS A 151 18.18 -4.34 23.03
N ASP A 152 17.97 -4.55 21.73
CA ASP A 152 18.52 -3.81 20.60
C ASP A 152 17.64 -2.62 20.16
N GLY A 153 16.43 -2.46 20.71
CA GLY A 153 15.52 -1.35 20.40
C GLY A 153 14.82 -1.44 19.03
N ASN A 154 15.04 -2.53 18.28
CA ASN A 154 14.46 -2.71 16.95
C ASN A 154 12.99 -3.17 17.05
N ALA A 155 12.15 -2.62 16.17
CA ALA A 155 10.76 -3.03 16.01
C ALA A 155 10.70 -4.47 15.49
N ARG A 156 9.98 -5.35 16.19
CA ARG A 156 9.75 -6.76 15.81
C ARG A 156 8.26 -7.02 15.65
N PHE A 157 7.90 -7.88 14.70
CA PHE A 157 6.52 -8.30 14.53
C PHE A 157 6.01 -8.99 15.79
N ALA A 158 4.97 -8.42 16.43
CA ALA A 158 4.41 -8.92 17.67
C ALA A 158 3.07 -9.65 17.49
N GLY A 159 2.33 -9.36 16.41
CA GLY A 159 1.06 -10.03 16.14
C GLY A 159 0.21 -9.33 15.08
N VAL A 160 -0.85 -10.03 14.65
CA VAL A 160 -1.89 -9.52 13.76
C VAL A 160 -3.25 -9.81 14.36
N ASP A 161 -4.12 -8.79 14.39
CA ASP A 161 -5.54 -8.99 14.64
C ASP A 161 -6.22 -9.47 13.36
N ARG A 162 -6.68 -10.72 13.35
CA ARG A 162 -7.35 -11.33 12.19
C ARG A 162 -8.83 -11.00 12.10
N ALA A 163 -9.40 -10.34 13.11
CA ALA A 163 -10.79 -9.91 13.10
C ALA A 163 -10.98 -8.61 12.30
N MET A 164 -9.89 -7.88 12.02
CA MET A 164 -9.89 -6.68 11.19
C MET A 164 -9.40 -6.98 9.77
N PRO A 165 -9.90 -6.24 8.76
CA PRO A 165 -9.52 -6.40 7.34
C PRO A 165 -8.07 -6.02 7.03
#